data_AF-A0A8T1X5P4-F1
#
_entry.id   AF-A0A8T1X5P4-F1
#
_cell.length_a   1.000
_cell.length_b   1.000
_cell.length_c   1.000
_cell.angle_alpha   90.00
_cell.angle_beta   90.00
_cell.angle_gamma   90.00
#
_symmetry.space_group_name_H-M   'P 1'
#
loop_
_entity.id
_entity.type
_entity.pdbx_description
1 polymer ?
#
loop_
_entity_poly.entity_id
_entity_poly.type
_entity_poly.pdbx_seq_one_letter_code
_entity_poly.pdbx_strand_id
1 'polypeptide(L)'
;MEYLKRFDAATSHCSLPQTVESSDQPLGKQHVKAALQALGVTARFLKCGDSFEEKDGLIVKSIALVIRDRKQAEAPKRVRYAVAVLAVDRSIDMSALGVLMTADPADISLADKQTLVRVFGYSRGCLGPIGLRKQQATRVIVDACLKSESYLLCGAGATDEVYAITPSTLIGAVEDEDCPTYCARDRWPVCGSDGKIYDNDCLLEVAQCKDPTIEKTKMKNCI
;
A
#
# COMPACT_ATOMS: atom_id res chain seq x y z
N MET A 1 -31.43 37.89 35.41
CA MET A 1 -30.50 37.36 34.39
C MET A 1 -29.27 36.81 35.12
N GLU A 2 -29.40 35.93 36.12
CA GLU A 2 -29.71 34.49 36.00
C GLU A 2 -28.70 33.76 35.11
N TYR A 3 -27.89 32.77 35.52
CA TYR A 3 -27.67 32.08 36.81
C TYR A 3 -26.30 31.35 36.78
N LEU A 4 -25.87 30.89 37.96
CA LEU A 4 -24.59 30.31 38.37
C LEU A 4 -24.16 28.95 37.74
N LYS A 5 -22.82 28.73 37.81
CA LYS A 5 -22.08 27.50 38.20
C LYS A 5 -22.53 26.13 37.65
N ARG A 6 -21.57 25.38 37.10
CA ARG A 6 -21.00 24.18 37.76
C ARG A 6 -19.94 23.47 36.90
N PHE A 7 -18.84 23.14 37.56
CA PHE A 7 -18.06 21.92 37.32
C PHE A 7 -18.95 20.73 37.72
N ASP A 8 -19.11 19.72 36.86
CA ASP A 8 -19.29 18.32 37.24
C ASP A 8 -19.08 17.40 36.04
N ALA A 9 -18.49 16.23 36.33
CA ALA A 9 -18.01 15.21 35.42
C ALA A 9 -19.12 14.27 34.90
N ALA A 10 -18.81 13.54 33.81
CA ALA A 10 -19.60 12.49 33.14
C ALA A 10 -20.87 13.00 32.42
N THR A 11 -21.14 12.69 31.14
CA THR A 11 -21.14 11.37 30.50
C THR A 11 -21.17 11.57 28.98
N SER A 12 -20.45 10.73 28.23
CA SER A 12 -20.66 10.35 26.82
C SER A 12 -20.87 11.47 25.78
N HIS A 13 -19.83 11.81 25.02
CA HIS A 13 -19.86 11.72 23.55
C HIS A 13 -18.43 11.66 23.01
N CYS A 14 -18.20 10.60 22.23
CA CYS A 14 -16.94 10.28 21.56
C CYS A 14 -16.59 11.40 20.57
N SER A 15 -15.45 12.05 20.78
CA SER A 15 -14.80 12.88 19.77
C SER A 15 -13.31 12.62 19.88
N LEU A 16 -12.84 11.70 19.05
CA LEU A 16 -11.42 11.42 18.84
C LEU A 16 -10.68 12.73 18.55
N PRO A 17 -9.59 13.06 19.27
CA PRO A 17 -8.68 14.06 18.77
C PRO A 17 -7.99 13.45 17.54
N GLN A 18 -8.35 13.90 16.35
CA GLN A 18 -7.50 13.71 15.18
C GLN A 18 -6.22 14.52 15.41
N THR A 19 -5.25 13.90 16.07
CA THR A 19 -3.88 14.39 16.04
C THR A 19 -3.45 14.37 14.59
N VAL A 20 -3.21 15.55 14.03
CA VAL A 20 -2.53 15.71 12.75
C VAL A 20 -1.20 14.98 12.90
N GLU A 21 -1.11 13.76 12.37
CA GLU A 21 0.13 12.99 12.43
C GLU A 21 1.19 13.78 11.67
N SER A 22 2.15 14.32 12.41
CA SER A 22 3.34 14.90 11.81
C SER A 22 3.96 13.87 10.87
N SER A 23 4.25 14.29 9.63
CA SER A 23 4.91 13.42 8.65
C SER A 23 6.27 12.89 9.13
N ASP A 24 6.83 13.48 10.19
CA ASP A 24 8.12 13.11 10.75
C ASP A 24 8.03 12.13 11.92
N GLN A 25 6.82 11.84 12.43
CA GLN A 25 6.64 10.84 13.48
C GLN A 25 6.49 9.44 12.87
N PRO A 26 7.21 8.42 13.38
CA PRO A 26 7.06 7.06 12.91
C PRO A 26 5.70 6.48 13.32
N LEU A 27 5.08 5.77 12.38
CA LEU A 27 3.94 4.90 12.56
C LEU A 27 4.35 3.68 13.41
N GLY A 28 3.42 3.19 14.21
CA GLY A 28 3.53 1.93 14.94
C GLY A 28 2.50 0.88 14.52
N LYS A 29 2.49 -0.26 15.24
CA LYS A 29 1.59 -1.41 15.04
C LYS A 29 0.12 -1.09 14.80
N GLN A 30 -0.41 -0.06 15.46
CA GLN A 30 -1.82 0.30 15.34
C GLN A 30 -2.20 0.68 13.90
N HIS A 31 -1.29 1.29 13.14
CA HIS A 31 -1.53 1.67 11.74
C HIS A 31 -1.53 0.45 10.82
N VAL A 32 -0.64 -0.52 11.07
CA VAL A 32 -0.66 -1.80 10.33
C VAL A 32 -1.98 -2.55 10.59
N LYS A 33 -2.42 -2.61 11.85
CA LYS A 33 -3.72 -3.21 12.20
C LYS A 33 -4.89 -2.52 11.50
N ALA A 34 -4.94 -1.20 11.56
CA ALA A 34 -6.01 -0.42 10.92
C ALA A 34 -6.01 -0.61 9.39
N ALA A 35 -4.83 -0.65 8.76
CA ALA A 35 -4.71 -0.90 7.32
C ALA A 35 -5.19 -2.30 6.92
N LEU A 36 -4.79 -3.33 7.65
CA LEU A 36 -5.27 -4.71 7.41
C LEU A 36 -6.80 -4.80 7.57
N GLN A 37 -7.36 -4.15 8.59
CA GLN A 37 -8.81 -4.09 8.80
C GLN A 37 -9.53 -3.37 7.66
N ALA A 38 -9.00 -2.25 7.18
CA ALA A 38 -9.56 -1.50 6.05
C ALA A 38 -9.55 -2.32 4.74
N LEU A 39 -8.59 -3.22 4.59
CA LEU A 39 -8.49 -4.16 3.47
C LEU A 39 -9.35 -5.42 3.65
N GLY A 40 -10.06 -5.56 4.77
CA GLY A 40 -10.82 -6.78 5.10
C GLY A 40 -9.93 -8.00 5.39
N VAL A 41 -8.63 -7.80 5.64
CA VAL A 41 -7.66 -8.86 5.86
C VAL A 41 -7.59 -9.21 7.34
N THR A 42 -7.83 -10.48 7.66
CA THR A 42 -7.62 -11.01 9.01
C THR A 42 -6.20 -11.57 9.12
N ALA A 43 -5.33 -10.89 9.86
CA ALA A 43 -3.95 -11.32 10.10
C ALA A 43 -3.71 -11.68 11.57
N ARG A 44 -2.85 -12.68 11.80
CA ARG A 44 -2.42 -13.10 13.15
C ARG A 44 -1.11 -12.40 13.52
N PHE A 45 -1.08 -11.65 14.61
CA PHE A 45 0.14 -10.98 15.09
C PHE A 45 0.92 -11.89 16.03
N LEU A 46 2.24 -11.86 15.92
CA LEU A 46 3.18 -12.70 16.67
C LEU A 46 4.32 -11.84 17.22
N LYS A 47 4.84 -12.23 18.38
CA LYS A 47 6.01 -11.61 19.00
C LYS A 47 7.24 -12.49 18.82
N CYS A 48 8.36 -11.87 18.49
CA CYS A 48 9.64 -12.54 18.41
C CYS A 48 10.11 -12.89 19.83
N GLY A 49 10.10 -14.18 20.18
CA GLY A 49 10.44 -14.67 21.53
C GLY A 49 9.50 -15.75 22.04
N ASP A 50 8.28 -15.83 21.51
CA ASP A 50 7.49 -17.04 21.58
C ASP A 50 8.13 -18.05 20.61
N SER A 51 8.29 -19.32 21.01
CA SER A 51 8.96 -20.33 20.18
C SER A 51 8.22 -20.48 18.85
N PHE A 52 8.78 -19.87 17.79
CA PHE A 52 8.29 -19.99 16.42
C PHE A 52 8.34 -21.46 16.02
N GLU A 53 7.18 -22.02 15.67
CA GLU A 53 7.15 -23.32 15.02
C GLU A 53 7.45 -23.14 13.53
N GLU A 54 8.03 -24.15 12.86
CA GLU A 54 8.17 -24.15 11.38
C GLU A 54 6.83 -23.89 10.65
N LYS A 55 5.71 -24.14 11.33
CA LYS A 55 4.35 -23.86 10.85
C LYS A 55 3.99 -22.38 10.80
N ASP A 56 4.75 -21.50 11.45
CA ASP A 56 4.43 -20.07 11.51
C ASP A 56 4.69 -19.32 10.21
N GLY A 57 5.48 -19.89 9.29
CA GLY A 57 5.68 -19.38 7.93
C GLY A 57 7.06 -18.79 7.69
N LEU A 58 7.27 -18.33 6.45
CA LEU A 58 8.55 -17.77 6.01
C LEU A 58 8.67 -16.31 6.47
N ILE A 59 9.77 -15.97 7.15
CA ILE A 59 10.07 -14.58 7.52
C ILE A 59 10.52 -13.82 6.27
N VAL A 60 9.83 -12.71 6.01
CA VAL A 60 10.13 -11.82 4.90
C VAL A 60 10.61 -10.46 5.41
N LYS A 61 11.48 -9.83 4.62
CA LYS A 61 11.91 -8.45 4.83
C LYS A 61 11.29 -7.54 3.78
N SER A 62 10.91 -6.34 4.22
CA SER A 62 10.46 -5.26 3.35
C SER A 62 11.57 -4.24 3.16
N ILE A 63 11.93 -3.97 1.92
CA ILE A 63 13.02 -3.05 1.56
C ILE A 63 12.43 -1.85 0.84
N ALA A 64 12.54 -0.68 1.46
CA ALA A 64 12.09 0.58 0.89
C ALA A 64 13.07 1.13 -0.15
N LEU A 65 12.54 1.49 -1.32
CA LEU A 65 13.28 1.92 -2.50
C LEU A 65 12.78 3.28 -2.98
N VAL A 66 13.71 4.10 -3.44
CA VAL A 66 13.48 5.41 -4.04
C VAL A 66 14.02 5.39 -5.46
N ILE A 67 13.14 5.70 -6.41
CA ILE A 67 13.43 5.73 -7.84
C ILE A 67 13.35 7.18 -8.31
N ARG A 68 14.45 7.71 -8.85
CA ARG A 68 14.53 9.11 -9.34
C ARG A 68 14.58 9.12 -10.86
N ASP A 69 13.46 9.46 -11.51
CA ASP A 69 13.45 9.50 -12.97
C ASP A 69 14.24 10.70 -13.51
N ARG A 70 15.37 10.43 -14.18
CA ARG A 70 16.21 11.48 -14.80
C ARG A 70 15.86 11.78 -16.24
N LYS A 71 14.97 11.02 -16.89
CA LYS A 71 14.84 11.01 -18.36
C LYS A 71 14.13 12.21 -18.99
N GLN A 72 13.63 13.19 -18.23
CA GLN A 72 12.96 14.35 -18.80
C GLN A 72 13.71 15.65 -18.49
N ALA A 73 14.36 16.20 -19.53
CA ALA A 73 15.12 17.45 -19.46
C ALA A 73 14.26 18.70 -19.19
N GLU A 74 12.93 18.61 -19.32
CA GLU A 74 11.99 19.74 -19.19
C GLU A 74 10.77 19.45 -18.29
N ALA A 75 10.71 18.31 -17.61
CA ALA A 75 9.61 17.96 -16.72
C ALA A 75 10.07 17.90 -15.25
N PRO A 76 9.17 18.12 -14.27
CA PRO A 76 9.51 17.97 -12.86
C PRO A 76 10.04 16.56 -12.58
N LYS A 77 11.18 16.47 -11.87
CA LYS A 77 11.79 15.20 -11.43
C LYS A 77 10.75 14.35 -10.70
N ARG A 78 10.21 13.33 -11.36
CA ARG A 78 9.19 12.46 -10.78
C ARG A 78 9.88 11.40 -9.93
N VAL A 79 9.65 11.46 -8.62
CA VAL A 79 10.15 10.45 -7.68
C VAL A 79 9.06 9.40 -7.47
N ARG A 80 9.44 8.13 -7.63
CA ARG A 80 8.58 6.97 -7.35
C ARG A 80 9.14 6.21 -6.16
N TYR A 81 8.25 5.59 -5.40
CA TYR A 81 8.60 4.81 -4.22
C TYR A 81 8.13 3.38 -4.40
N ALA A 82 8.94 2.44 -3.93
CA ALA A 82 8.57 1.02 -3.93
C ALA A 82 8.99 0.34 -2.63
N VAL A 83 8.30 -0.74 -2.29
CA VAL A 83 8.70 -1.68 -1.24
C VAL A 83 8.86 -3.06 -1.86
N ALA A 84 10.08 -3.60 -1.84
CA ALA A 84 10.31 -4.97 -2.28
C ALA A 84 10.21 -5.94 -1.08
N VAL A 85 9.41 -6.99 -1.21
CA VAL A 85 9.17 -8.02 -0.20
C VAL A 85 9.86 -9.29 -0.65
N LEU A 86 10.87 -9.72 0.11
CA LEU A 86 11.64 -10.94 -0.19
C LEU A 86 11.87 -11.75 1.08
N ALA A 87 12.22 -13.02 0.93
CA ALA A 87 12.72 -13.83 2.02
C ALA A 87 13.95 -13.18 2.68
N VAL A 88 14.14 -13.37 3.99
CA VAL A 88 15.23 -12.72 4.75
C VAL A 88 16.61 -13.09 4.21
N ASP A 89 16.79 -14.32 3.75
CA ASP A 89 18.03 -14.88 3.20
C ASP A 89 18.33 -14.45 1.76
N ARG A 90 17.37 -13.85 1.06
CA ARG A 90 17.52 -13.41 -0.34
C ARG A 90 17.99 -11.96 -0.48
N SER A 91 18.67 -11.67 -1.58
CA SER A 91 19.06 -10.31 -1.98
C SER A 91 18.22 -9.80 -3.14
N ILE A 92 18.04 -8.47 -3.21
CA ILE A 92 17.39 -7.83 -4.36
C ILE A 92 18.33 -7.83 -5.57
N ASP A 93 17.83 -8.29 -6.71
CA ASP A 93 18.45 -8.03 -8.01
C ASP A 93 18.01 -6.65 -8.53
N MET A 94 18.95 -5.69 -8.50
CA MET A 94 18.69 -4.31 -8.94
C MET A 94 18.46 -4.21 -10.45
N SER A 95 18.98 -5.14 -11.25
CA SER A 95 18.81 -5.16 -12.71
C SER A 95 17.39 -5.60 -13.05
N ALA A 96 16.93 -6.70 -12.46
CA ALA A 96 15.56 -7.19 -12.62
C ALA A 96 14.54 -6.15 -12.12
N LEU A 97 14.85 -5.48 -10.99
CA LEU A 97 14.05 -4.40 -10.45
C LEU A 97 13.99 -3.19 -11.40
N GLY A 98 15.10 -2.83 -12.04
CA GLY A 98 15.15 -1.77 -13.06
C GLY A 98 14.20 -2.04 -14.22
N VAL A 99 14.21 -3.26 -14.75
CA VAL A 99 13.29 -3.69 -15.81
C VAL A 99 11.84 -3.58 -15.34
N LEU A 100 11.50 -4.13 -14.18
CA LEU A 100 10.15 -4.14 -13.63
C LEU A 100 9.60 -2.73 -13.37
N MET A 101 10.47 -1.82 -12.92
CA MET A 101 10.13 -0.42 -12.63
C MET A 101 10.25 0.50 -13.85
N THR A 102 10.68 -0.01 -15.00
CA THR A 102 11.00 0.81 -16.18
C THR A 102 11.94 1.97 -15.81
N ALA A 103 13.00 1.65 -15.06
CA ALA A 103 13.97 2.60 -14.54
C ALA A 103 15.40 2.09 -14.74
N ASP A 104 16.36 3.00 -14.85
CA ASP A 104 17.77 2.63 -14.82
C ASP A 104 18.13 2.14 -13.41
N PRO A 105 18.80 0.98 -13.25
CA PRO A 105 19.27 0.51 -11.94
C PRO A 105 20.08 1.55 -11.15
N ALA A 106 20.83 2.44 -11.84
CA ALA A 106 21.60 3.51 -11.21
C ALA A 106 20.72 4.63 -10.59
N ASP A 107 19.45 4.71 -10.97
CA ASP A 107 18.47 5.66 -10.44
C ASP A 107 17.65 5.09 -9.28
N ILE A 108 17.86 3.82 -8.95
CA ILE A 108 17.22 3.12 -7.84
C ILE A 108 18.17 3.10 -6.64
N SER A 109 17.66 3.50 -5.48
CA SER A 109 18.44 3.53 -4.24
C SER A 109 17.58 3.10 -3.05
N LEU A 110 18.22 2.58 -2.00
CA LEU A 110 17.54 2.31 -0.73
C LEU A 110 17.10 3.64 -0.10
N ALA A 111 15.93 3.65 0.54
CA ALA A 111 15.46 4.81 1.28
C ALA A 111 16.37 5.11 2.49
N ASP A 112 16.75 6.38 2.66
CA ASP A 112 17.43 6.83 3.88
C ASP A 112 16.48 6.86 5.09
N LYS A 113 17.04 7.09 6.28
CA LYS A 113 16.27 7.08 7.55
C LYS A 113 15.12 8.11 7.54
N GLN A 114 15.33 9.28 6.94
CA GLN A 114 14.32 10.34 6.93
C GLN A 114 13.19 10.01 5.96
N THR A 115 13.53 9.51 4.78
CA THR A 115 12.58 9.06 3.74
C THR A 115 11.78 7.86 4.22
N LEU A 116 12.41 6.92 4.92
CA LEU A 116 11.74 5.79 5.57
C LEU A 116 10.57 6.25 6.46
N VAL A 117 10.81 7.20 7.36
CA VAL A 117 9.77 7.71 8.26
C VAL A 117 8.77 8.60 7.50
N ARG A 118 9.27 9.51 6.67
CA ARG A 118 8.44 10.52 6.00
C ARG A 118 7.51 9.97 4.93
N VAL A 119 7.96 8.96 4.18
CA VAL A 119 7.21 8.41 3.04
C VAL A 119 6.55 7.08 3.40
N PHE A 120 7.31 6.17 3.99
CA PHE A 120 6.83 4.83 4.29
C PHE A 120 6.18 4.74 5.67
N GLY A 121 6.56 5.64 6.58
CA GLY A 121 5.99 5.73 7.92
C GLY A 121 6.80 5.02 9.00
N TYR A 122 7.80 4.20 8.66
CA TYR A 122 8.42 3.30 9.64
C TYR A 122 9.92 3.53 9.78
N SER A 123 10.42 3.30 10.99
CA SER A 123 11.86 3.20 11.23
C SER A 123 12.42 1.90 10.65
N ARG A 124 13.75 1.86 10.44
CA ARG A 124 14.46 0.67 9.99
C ARG A 124 14.12 -0.52 10.91
N GLY A 125 13.76 -1.66 10.30
CA GLY A 125 13.40 -2.89 11.01
C GLY A 125 11.92 -3.02 11.36
N CYS A 126 11.12 -1.96 11.25
CA CYS A 126 9.68 -2.00 11.55
C CYS A 126 8.80 -2.04 10.28
N LEU A 127 9.40 -1.84 9.11
CA LEU A 127 8.69 -1.73 7.83
C LEU A 127 8.07 -3.08 7.43
N GLY A 128 6.79 -3.05 7.10
CA GLY A 128 6.08 -4.14 6.43
C GLY A 128 5.53 -3.70 5.07
N PRO A 129 4.90 -4.61 4.32
CA PRO A 129 4.31 -4.30 3.02
C PRO A 129 2.95 -3.59 3.09
N ILE A 130 2.27 -3.65 4.23
CA ILE A 130 0.93 -3.08 4.46
C ILE A 130 1.01 -2.03 5.58
N GLY A 131 0.17 -0.99 5.46
CA GLY A 131 0.06 0.09 6.44
C GLY A 131 1.10 1.19 6.24
N LEU A 132 1.62 1.33 5.02
CA LEU A 132 2.52 2.42 4.65
C LEU A 132 1.79 3.77 4.73
N ARG A 133 2.51 4.81 5.19
CA ARG A 133 1.96 6.17 5.27
C ARG A 133 1.37 6.64 3.93
N LYS A 134 2.00 6.26 2.81
CA LYS A 134 1.50 6.54 1.45
C LYS A 134 1.34 5.24 0.65
N GLN A 135 0.54 4.30 1.15
CA GLN A 135 0.31 2.99 0.53
C GLN A 135 -0.02 3.08 -0.97
N GLN A 136 -1.06 3.83 -1.35
CA GLN A 136 -1.50 3.97 -2.76
C GLN A 136 -0.48 4.66 -3.68
N ALA A 137 0.48 5.41 -3.12
CA ALA A 137 1.54 6.05 -3.89
C ALA A 137 2.85 5.25 -3.93
N THR A 138 2.87 4.09 -3.26
CA THR A 138 4.06 3.24 -3.11
C THR A 138 3.78 1.87 -3.71
N ARG A 139 4.54 1.50 -4.75
CA ARG A 139 4.38 0.18 -5.39
C ARG A 139 4.98 -0.90 -4.51
N VAL A 140 4.19 -1.86 -4.06
CA VAL A 140 4.71 -3.04 -3.36
C VAL A 140 5.01 -4.13 -4.40
N ILE A 141 6.20 -4.72 -4.29
CA ILE A 141 6.69 -5.75 -5.21
C ILE A 141 6.95 -6.99 -4.37
N VAL A 142 6.28 -8.09 -4.69
CA VAL A 142 6.42 -9.36 -3.99
C VAL A 142 7.30 -10.29 -4.84
N ASP A 143 8.37 -10.84 -4.28
CA ASP A 143 9.20 -11.83 -4.96
C ASP A 143 8.32 -13.04 -5.35
N ALA A 144 8.42 -13.49 -6.60
CA ALA A 144 7.65 -14.59 -7.14
C ALA A 144 7.81 -15.88 -6.32
N CYS A 145 8.98 -16.11 -5.71
CA CYS A 145 9.23 -17.26 -4.85
C CYS A 145 8.36 -17.27 -3.58
N LEU A 146 7.83 -16.13 -3.14
CA LEU A 146 6.93 -16.07 -1.99
C LEU A 146 5.55 -16.65 -2.29
N LYS A 147 5.18 -16.81 -3.57
CA LYS A 147 3.86 -17.31 -3.98
C LYS A 147 3.62 -18.77 -3.60
N SER A 148 4.68 -19.56 -3.47
CA SER A 148 4.60 -21.00 -3.12
C SER A 148 4.57 -21.26 -1.61
N GLU A 149 4.74 -20.22 -0.78
CA GLU A 149 4.79 -20.38 0.67
C GLU A 149 3.39 -20.51 1.29
N SER A 150 3.30 -21.22 2.43
CA SER A 150 2.02 -21.36 3.13
C SER A 150 1.62 -20.08 3.86
N TYR A 151 2.57 -19.46 4.55
CA TYR A 151 2.40 -18.22 5.29
C TYR A 151 3.67 -17.36 5.19
N LEU A 152 3.46 -16.04 5.17
CA LEU A 152 4.51 -15.03 5.21
C LEU A 152 4.43 -14.28 6.55
N LEU A 153 5.57 -14.13 7.20
CA LEU A 153 5.72 -13.35 8.43
C LEU A 153 6.27 -11.97 8.08
N CYS A 154 5.37 -10.99 8.00
CA CYS A 154 5.63 -9.62 7.58
C CYS A 154 5.84 -8.70 8.78
N GLY A 155 6.67 -7.66 8.64
CA GLY A 155 6.90 -6.67 9.69
C GLY A 155 5.61 -5.95 10.13
N ALA A 156 5.38 -5.87 11.44
CA ALA A 156 4.12 -5.37 12.00
C ALA A 156 4.20 -3.93 12.54
N GLY A 157 5.15 -3.10 12.08
CA GLY A 157 5.31 -1.74 12.60
C GLY A 157 5.96 -1.66 13.99
N ALA A 158 6.64 -2.73 14.42
CA ALA A 158 7.45 -2.80 15.64
C ALA A 158 8.65 -3.75 15.41
N THR A 159 9.74 -3.60 16.17
CA THR A 159 11.01 -4.30 15.95
C THR A 159 10.96 -5.81 16.18
N ASP A 160 10.08 -6.27 17.07
CA ASP A 160 9.99 -7.66 17.52
C ASP A 160 8.59 -8.23 17.31
N GLU A 161 7.86 -7.69 16.35
CA GLU A 161 6.53 -8.18 16.01
C GLU A 161 6.36 -8.33 14.52
N VAL A 162 5.73 -9.45 14.17
CA VAL A 162 5.35 -9.79 12.80
C VAL A 162 3.87 -10.11 12.75
N TYR A 163 3.29 -10.09 11.56
CA TYR A 163 1.99 -10.67 11.32
C TYR A 163 2.07 -11.75 10.25
N ALA A 164 1.33 -12.82 10.46
CA ALA A 164 1.18 -13.91 9.51
C ALA A 164 0.04 -13.59 8.52
N ILE A 165 0.33 -13.76 7.23
CA ILE A 165 -0.60 -13.59 6.11
C ILE A 165 -0.28 -14.62 5.03
N THR A 166 -1.26 -15.08 4.26
CA THR A 166 -1.00 -15.95 3.10
C THR A 166 -0.47 -15.11 1.93
N PRO A 167 0.34 -15.68 1.01
CA PRO A 167 0.80 -14.96 -0.16
C PRO A 167 -0.34 -14.41 -1.02
N SER A 168 -1.42 -15.17 -1.21
CA SER A 168 -2.59 -14.74 -2.00
C SER A 168 -3.27 -13.51 -1.42
N THR A 169 -3.46 -13.47 -0.09
CA THR A 169 -4.05 -12.32 0.58
C THR A 169 -3.11 -11.12 0.59
N LEU A 170 -1.80 -11.32 0.73
CA LEU A 170 -0.84 -10.23 0.60
C LEU A 170 -0.86 -9.63 -0.80
N ILE A 171 -0.81 -10.48 -1.83
CA ILE A 171 -0.84 -10.09 -3.24
C ILE A 171 -2.12 -9.32 -3.55
N GLY A 172 -3.30 -9.86 -3.23
CA GLY A 172 -4.56 -9.15 -3.46
C GLY A 172 -4.74 -7.87 -2.63
N ALA A 173 -3.92 -7.67 -1.59
CA ALA A 173 -3.93 -6.45 -0.78
C ALA A 173 -2.97 -5.36 -1.27
N VAL A 174 -1.97 -5.70 -2.09
CA VAL A 174 -0.88 -4.78 -2.45
C VAL A 174 -0.63 -4.65 -3.95
N GLU A 175 -1.02 -5.67 -4.72
CA GLU A 175 -1.23 -5.53 -6.14
C GLU A 175 -2.61 -4.89 -6.26
N ASP A 176 -2.64 -3.60 -6.63
CA ASP A 176 -3.79 -3.12 -7.39
C ASP A 176 -3.90 -4.10 -8.56
N GLU A 177 -4.99 -4.88 -8.63
CA GLU A 177 -5.42 -5.53 -9.87
C GLU A 177 -5.02 -4.59 -11.01
N ASP A 178 -4.19 -5.05 -11.95
CA ASP A 178 -3.54 -4.25 -12.99
C ASP A 178 -4.59 -3.46 -13.80
N CYS A 179 -5.12 -2.38 -13.21
CA CYS A 179 -6.10 -1.54 -13.85
C CYS A 179 -5.32 -0.88 -14.96
N PRO A 180 -5.78 -0.98 -16.22
CA PRO A 180 -5.10 -0.36 -17.33
C PRO A 180 -4.84 1.11 -16.97
N THR A 181 -3.58 1.51 -16.80
CA THR A 181 -3.24 2.91 -16.50
C THR A 181 -2.94 3.70 -17.76
N TYR A 182 -2.88 3.00 -18.90
CA TYR A 182 -2.65 3.58 -20.21
C TYR A 182 -3.78 3.19 -21.15
N CYS A 183 -4.49 4.20 -21.64
CA CYS A 183 -5.48 4.07 -22.70
C CYS A 183 -5.05 4.88 -23.91
N ALA A 184 -5.30 4.35 -25.10
CA ALA A 184 -5.18 5.12 -26.33
C ALA A 184 -6.12 6.34 -26.26
N ARG A 185 -5.78 7.42 -26.97
CA ARG A 185 -6.58 8.65 -27.01
C ARG A 185 -7.75 8.57 -28.01
N ASP A 186 -8.14 7.36 -28.38
CA ASP A 186 -9.27 7.12 -29.27
C ASP A 186 -10.56 7.55 -28.57
N ARG A 187 -11.44 8.24 -29.31
CA ARG A 187 -12.70 8.77 -28.78
C ARG A 187 -13.86 7.97 -29.37
N TRP A 188 -14.16 6.86 -28.71
CA TRP A 188 -15.34 6.04 -28.98
C TRP A 188 -16.14 5.88 -27.70
N PRO A 189 -17.01 6.86 -27.37
CA PRO A 189 -17.58 6.96 -26.05
C PRO A 189 -18.48 5.77 -25.73
N VAL A 190 -18.39 5.27 -24.50
CA VAL A 190 -19.18 4.15 -23.98
C VAL A 190 -19.87 4.55 -22.68
N CYS A 191 -21.04 3.97 -22.42
CA CYS A 191 -21.83 4.26 -21.23
C CYS A 191 -21.61 3.14 -20.20
N GLY A 192 -21.32 3.51 -18.95
CA GLY A 192 -21.25 2.60 -17.81
C GLY A 192 -22.59 2.48 -17.09
N SER A 193 -22.80 1.39 -16.36
CA SER A 193 -23.98 1.18 -15.51
C SER A 193 -24.07 2.19 -14.36
N ASP A 194 -22.98 2.91 -14.09
CA ASP A 194 -22.90 4.03 -13.15
C ASP A 194 -23.45 5.36 -13.72
N GLY A 195 -23.99 5.33 -14.95
CA GLY A 195 -24.56 6.50 -15.62
C GLY A 195 -23.51 7.47 -16.19
N LYS A 196 -22.23 7.11 -16.17
CA LYS A 196 -21.16 7.93 -16.75
C LYS A 196 -20.82 7.50 -18.18
N ILE A 197 -20.43 8.49 -18.98
CA ILE A 197 -19.86 8.27 -20.31
C ILE A 197 -18.33 8.31 -20.20
N TYR A 198 -17.67 7.27 -20.70
CA TYR A 198 -16.22 7.13 -20.76
C TYR A 198 -15.76 7.35 -22.20
N ASP A 199 -14.62 8.02 -22.43
CA ASP A 199 -14.19 8.38 -23.79
C ASP A 199 -13.87 7.18 -24.70
N ASN A 200 -13.55 6.02 -24.11
CA ASN A 200 -13.37 4.76 -24.81
C ASN A 200 -13.54 3.54 -23.88
N ASP A 201 -13.55 2.35 -24.48
CA ASP A 201 -13.65 1.06 -23.77
C ASP A 201 -12.53 0.87 -22.74
N CYS A 202 -11.30 1.26 -23.06
CA CYS A 202 -10.20 1.15 -22.11
C CYS A 202 -10.47 1.96 -20.84
N LEU A 203 -10.95 3.21 -20.96
CA LEU A 203 -11.28 4.05 -19.80
C LEU A 203 -12.44 3.49 -18.97
N LEU A 204 -13.40 2.82 -19.62
CA LEU A 204 -14.43 2.07 -18.91
C LEU A 204 -13.81 0.87 -18.17
N GLU A 205 -12.94 0.09 -18.80
CA GLU A 205 -12.23 -1.03 -18.15
C GLU A 205 -11.40 -0.57 -16.95
N VAL A 206 -10.76 0.62 -17.00
CA VAL A 206 -10.09 1.22 -15.83
C VAL A 206 -11.08 1.46 -14.68
N ALA A 207 -12.28 1.94 -15.00
CA ALA A 207 -13.31 2.19 -14.01
C ALA A 207 -13.86 0.88 -13.44
N GLN A 208 -14.09 -0.13 -14.29
CA GLN A 208 -14.54 -1.48 -13.88
C GLN A 208 -13.51 -2.19 -13.00
N CYS A 209 -12.23 -2.01 -13.29
CA CYS A 209 -11.17 -2.56 -12.46
C CYS A 209 -11.15 -1.93 -11.06
N LYS A 210 -11.49 -0.64 -10.94
CA LYS A 210 -11.61 0.05 -9.64
C LYS A 210 -12.94 -0.20 -8.93
N ASP A 211 -13.98 -0.47 -9.69
CA ASP A 211 -15.33 -0.77 -9.21
C ASP A 211 -15.95 -1.88 -10.07
N PRO A 212 -15.87 -3.15 -9.63
CA PRO A 212 -16.37 -4.30 -10.39
C PRO A 212 -17.89 -4.31 -10.61
N THR A 213 -18.64 -3.39 -9.98
CA THR A 213 -20.09 -3.27 -10.18
C THR A 213 -20.45 -2.48 -11.44
N ILE A 214 -19.47 -1.84 -12.06
CA ILE A 214 -19.65 -1.10 -13.31
C ILE A 214 -19.68 -2.08 -14.48
N GLU A 215 -20.72 -2.00 -15.31
CA GLU A 215 -20.88 -2.78 -16.53
C GLU A 215 -21.08 -1.86 -17.74
N LYS A 216 -20.57 -2.25 -18.90
CA LYS A 216 -20.86 -1.54 -20.15
C LYS A 216 -22.35 -1.64 -20.47
N THR A 217 -23.00 -0.50 -20.65
CA THR A 217 -24.44 -0.41 -20.93
C THR A 217 -24.76 0.40 -22.18
N LYS A 218 -26.04 0.43 -22.55
CA LYS A 218 -26.49 1.16 -23.75
C LYS A 218 -26.41 2.67 -23.51
N MET A 219 -25.94 3.42 -24.51
CA MET A 219 -25.75 4.88 -24.43
C MET A 219 -26.99 5.63 -23.92
N LYS A 220 -28.20 5.16 -24.26
CA LYS A 220 -29.48 5.72 -23.77
C LYS A 220 -29.66 5.73 -22.25
N ASN A 221 -28.85 4.98 -21.50
CA ASN A 221 -28.93 4.91 -20.05
C ASN A 221 -28.06 5.99 -19.37
N CYS A 222 -27.23 6.70 -20.14
CA CYS A 222 -26.42 7.83 -19.68
C CYS A 222 -26.90 9.19 -20.22
N ILE A 223 -28.03 9.23 -20.96
CA ILE A 223 -28.60 10.41 -21.62
C ILE A 223 -29.97 10.72 -21.04
#